data_AF-A0A286HHM9-F1
#
_entry.id   AF-A0A286HHM9-F1
#
_cell.length_a   1.000
_cell.length_b   1.000
_cell.length_c   1.000
_cell.angle_alpha   90.00
_cell.angle_beta   90.00
_cell.angle_gamma   90.00
#
_symmetry.space_group_name_H-M   'P 1'
#
loop_
_entity.id
_entity.type
_entity.pdbx_description
1 polymer ?
#
loop_
_entity_poly.entity_id
_entity_poly.type
_entity_poly.pdbx_seq_one_letter_code
_entity_poly.pdbx_strand_id
1 'polypeptide(L)'
;MKKQQAPQHRRRRLRLAVGTPLALIAAGVIAYGTVFGMFGDDGKPQASAATAPVPDNAMAAVAAMQPGWNLGNSLEAIPNETSWGQPRTAKALLDSVHAQATDHDKVLDRFNTTWTQIATAFRNEPAQLVFESVNEPQFDNTDNARKAELLNELNTSFHKVVRASGGNNTKRLLMLPTEVCTPDQRLMDNLATTIKSLHDPRLIATVHYYGYFPFSVNVAGSTRFDAQARGDLDKTFRRMRDTFVARGIPVVLGEYGLLGYDHGPGAVERGEMLKYFEALGHAARSNKVTTVLWDNGSFYDRGKLRWKDAGLFRQIKSGWTTRSATASWDNVFVPKSGPVKDRTLTLNLNGTTFKALKQGTTKLVSGRDYTLSGNRLTLKAATLTRLVGDRSYGVNAMLQAEFSRGVPWRIQVISHDAPAQSSTTGTAGSFRIPTQFRGDVLATMKAEYVDGGNAGPTSWTPYQQFNTAFAPDYAKKAIRLTPAFLDTVKDNARMKLTFRFWSGATVTYHVTKSGSTVTGTAS
;
A
#
# COMPACT_ATOMS: atom_id res chain seq x y z
N MET A 1 -61.53 4.30 26.60
CA MET A 1 -61.75 4.28 28.07
C MET A 1 -60.68 3.40 28.72
N LYS A 2 -60.07 3.90 29.81
CA LYS A 2 -59.44 3.21 30.96
C LYS A 2 -59.43 1.66 30.90
N LYS A 3 -58.32 0.94 31.09
CA LYS A 3 -57.63 0.53 32.35
C LYS A 3 -56.64 -0.60 31.91
N GLN A 4 -55.53 -0.97 32.54
CA GLN A 4 -55.33 -1.28 33.96
C GLN A 4 -53.83 -1.56 34.21
N GLN A 5 -53.33 -1.17 35.40
CA GLN A 5 -52.00 -1.44 35.95
C GLN A 5 -52.03 -2.56 37.02
N ALA A 6 -50.81 -3.05 37.32
CA ALA A 6 -50.31 -3.67 38.58
C ALA A 6 -50.48 -5.21 38.72
N PRO A 7 -49.58 -5.95 39.45
CA PRO A 7 -48.89 -5.49 40.67
C PRO A 7 -47.41 -5.88 40.91
N GLN A 8 -46.83 -5.18 41.89
CA GLN A 8 -45.57 -5.42 42.61
C GLN A 8 -45.73 -6.46 43.72
N HIS A 9 -44.63 -7.14 44.11
CA HIS A 9 -44.51 -7.77 45.44
C HIS A 9 -43.19 -7.40 46.13
N ARG A 10 -43.30 -7.17 47.45
CA ARG A 10 -42.34 -6.58 48.38
C ARG A 10 -41.39 -7.60 49.03
N ARG A 11 -40.22 -7.06 49.43
CA ARG A 11 -39.12 -7.56 50.27
C ARG A 11 -39.52 -8.24 51.60
N ARG A 12 -38.63 -9.12 52.09
CA ARG A 12 -38.34 -9.32 53.54
C ARG A 12 -36.92 -8.85 53.87
N ARG A 13 -36.79 -8.23 55.06
CA ARG A 13 -35.59 -7.64 55.67
C ARG A 13 -34.98 -8.63 56.68
N LEU A 14 -33.67 -8.58 56.88
CA LEU A 14 -33.03 -8.81 58.18
C LEU A 14 -32.15 -7.59 58.51
N ARG A 15 -32.20 -7.12 59.75
CA ARG A 15 -31.44 -6.00 60.32
C ARG A 15 -30.34 -6.57 61.23
N LEU A 16 -29.16 -5.94 61.27
CA LEU A 16 -28.60 -5.37 62.51
C LEU A 16 -27.41 -4.45 62.19
N ALA A 17 -27.22 -3.45 63.03
CA ALA A 17 -26.23 -2.39 62.92
C ALA A 17 -25.25 -2.42 64.11
N VAL A 18 -24.19 -1.60 63.97
CA VAL A 18 -23.33 -0.96 64.99
C VAL A 18 -21.92 -1.54 65.18
N GLY A 19 -20.91 -0.66 64.97
CA GLY A 19 -19.68 -0.62 65.78
C GLY A 19 -18.35 -0.53 65.02
N THR A 20 -17.83 0.67 64.79
CA THR A 20 -16.40 0.95 64.50
C THR A 20 -15.63 1.09 65.82
N PRO A 21 -14.33 0.76 65.94
CA PRO A 21 -13.27 1.73 65.62
C PRO A 21 -11.95 1.16 65.03
N LEU A 22 -11.09 2.09 64.61
CA LEU A 22 -9.74 1.95 64.04
C LEU A 22 -8.80 0.96 64.75
N ALA A 23 -7.95 0.29 63.96
CA ALA A 23 -6.55 0.00 64.31
C ALA A 23 -5.67 -0.10 63.04
N LEU A 24 -4.58 0.67 63.03
CA LEU A 24 -3.46 0.62 62.09
C LEU A 24 -2.63 -0.66 62.30
N ILE A 25 -2.06 -1.22 61.21
CA ILE A 25 -0.62 -1.50 60.98
C ILE A 25 -0.45 -2.35 59.69
N ALA A 26 0.41 -1.83 58.80
CA ALA A 26 1.31 -2.41 57.78
C ALA A 26 1.21 -3.91 57.39
N ALA A 27 1.62 -4.38 56.20
CA ALA A 27 2.02 -3.85 54.90
C ALA A 27 2.24 -5.09 54.01
N GLY A 28 1.91 -5.00 52.72
CA GLY A 28 2.11 -6.09 51.75
C GLY A 28 1.71 -5.65 50.35
N VAL A 29 2.62 -4.91 49.71
CA VAL A 29 2.50 -4.31 48.37
C VAL A 29 2.53 -5.36 47.26
N ILE A 30 1.58 -5.30 46.31
CA ILE A 30 1.85 -5.15 44.87
C ILE A 30 0.71 -4.30 44.26
N ALA A 31 1.00 -3.03 43.96
CA ALA A 31 0.06 -2.06 43.43
C ALA A 31 0.21 -1.88 41.91
N TYR A 32 -0.87 -2.14 41.18
CA TYR A 32 -1.20 -1.44 39.94
C TYR A 32 -2.20 -0.35 40.31
N GLY A 33 -1.90 0.91 39.99
CA GLY A 33 -2.83 2.00 40.24
C GLY A 33 -2.31 3.36 39.77
N THR A 34 -2.99 3.91 38.76
CA THR A 34 -3.59 5.25 38.81
C THR A 34 -2.76 6.37 39.47
N VAL A 35 -2.12 7.21 38.65
CA VAL A 35 -1.85 8.61 39.00
C VAL A 35 -2.17 9.48 37.78
N PHE A 36 -3.43 9.87 37.68
CA PHE A 36 -3.82 11.15 37.08
C PHE A 36 -4.13 12.08 38.27
N GLY A 37 -3.40 13.19 38.38
CA GLY A 37 -3.72 14.27 39.29
C GLY A 37 -2.87 14.39 40.55
N MET A 38 -1.55 14.56 40.42
CA MET A 38 -0.75 15.36 41.38
C MET A 38 0.66 15.67 40.85
N PHE A 39 0.77 16.39 39.73
CA PHE A 39 1.99 17.12 39.37
C PHE A 39 1.57 18.45 38.75
N GLY A 40 2.21 19.53 39.18
CA GLY A 40 1.97 20.89 38.69
C GLY A 40 2.26 21.04 37.19
N ASP A 41 2.17 22.27 36.69
CA ASP A 41 2.23 22.66 35.27
C ASP A 41 3.45 22.18 34.44
N ASP A 42 4.35 21.35 34.99
CA ASP A 42 5.60 20.91 34.39
C ASP A 42 5.60 19.42 34.00
N GLY A 43 4.47 18.91 33.52
CA GLY A 43 4.26 17.48 33.23
C GLY A 43 3.67 17.16 31.86
N LYS A 44 3.92 17.97 30.82
CA LYS A 44 3.63 17.55 29.44
C LYS A 44 4.63 16.47 29.05
N PRO A 45 4.21 15.31 28.50
CA PRO A 45 5.15 14.40 27.84
C PRO A 45 5.71 15.11 26.62
N GLN A 46 6.84 15.79 26.80
CA GLN A 46 7.60 16.37 25.72
C GLN A 46 8.28 15.21 25.01
N ALA A 47 7.66 14.73 23.94
CA ALA A 47 8.35 13.89 22.97
C ALA A 47 9.51 14.74 22.42
N SER A 48 10.70 14.57 22.97
CA SER A 48 11.93 15.15 22.43
C SER A 48 12.28 14.36 21.16
N ALA A 49 11.55 14.64 20.08
CA ALA A 49 12.12 14.45 18.75
C ALA A 49 13.32 15.40 18.69
N ALA A 50 14.51 14.84 18.54
CA ALA A 50 15.78 15.53 18.64
C ALA A 50 15.73 16.96 18.05
N THR A 51 16.11 17.91 18.89
CA THR A 51 16.24 19.37 18.69
C THR A 51 17.30 19.76 17.64
N ALA A 52 17.62 18.88 16.69
CA ALA A 52 18.49 19.24 15.58
C ALA A 52 17.82 20.35 14.77
N PRO A 53 18.48 21.50 14.57
CA PRO A 53 17.92 22.59 13.77
C PRO A 53 17.70 22.08 12.35
N VAL A 54 16.52 22.40 11.78
CA VAL A 54 16.26 22.11 10.37
C VAL A 54 17.26 22.90 9.52
N PRO A 55 18.02 22.25 8.61
CA PRO A 55 18.98 22.95 7.77
C PRO A 55 18.33 24.11 6.99
N ASP A 56 19.03 25.24 6.89
CA ASP A 56 18.58 26.39 6.08
C ASP A 56 18.50 26.05 4.59
N ASN A 57 19.36 25.14 4.13
CA ASN A 57 19.31 24.58 2.78
C ASN A 57 18.14 23.58 2.66
N ALA A 58 17.15 23.88 1.82
CA ALA A 58 15.97 23.04 1.62
C ALA A 58 16.31 21.63 1.11
N MET A 59 17.35 21.47 0.27
CA MET A 59 17.84 20.16 -0.17
C MET A 59 18.31 19.30 1.01
N ALA A 60 19.08 19.89 1.92
CA ALA A 60 19.57 19.19 3.10
C ALA A 60 18.45 18.89 4.10
N ALA A 61 17.50 19.81 4.27
CA ALA A 61 16.34 19.62 5.13
C ALA A 61 15.44 18.48 4.63
N VAL A 62 15.13 18.44 3.33
CA VAL A 62 14.31 17.36 2.75
C VAL A 62 15.05 16.02 2.78
N ALA A 63 16.37 16.01 2.56
CA ALA A 63 17.15 14.78 2.70
C ALA A 63 17.07 14.21 4.14
N ALA A 64 17.00 15.07 5.17
CA ALA A 64 16.84 14.66 6.56
C ALA A 64 15.44 14.14 6.91
N MET A 65 14.44 14.35 6.05
CA MET A 65 13.09 13.79 6.21
C MET A 65 13.01 12.31 5.80
N GLN A 66 14.03 11.76 5.14
CA GLN A 66 14.00 10.38 4.68
C GLN A 66 14.23 9.40 5.83
N PRO A 67 13.37 8.38 6.04
CA PRO A 67 12.13 8.05 5.30
C PRO A 67 10.85 8.63 5.94
N GLY A 68 9.82 8.86 5.12
CA GLY A 68 8.49 9.24 5.58
C GLY A 68 7.47 8.09 5.60
N TRP A 69 6.37 8.30 6.33
CA TRP A 69 5.21 7.42 6.41
C TRP A 69 3.94 8.27 6.51
N ASN A 70 2.92 7.97 5.70
CA ASN A 70 1.63 8.65 5.72
C ASN A 70 0.66 7.98 6.69
N LEU A 71 -0.02 8.80 7.47
CA LEU A 71 -1.13 8.39 8.33
C LEU A 71 -2.43 8.30 7.53
N GLY A 72 -2.46 7.45 6.49
CA GLY A 72 -3.55 7.37 5.52
C GLY A 72 -4.90 6.94 6.10
N ASN A 73 -6.00 7.28 5.44
CA ASN A 73 -7.39 7.06 5.83
C ASN A 73 -7.70 7.44 7.30
N SER A 74 -7.11 8.54 7.79
CA SER A 74 -7.33 9.06 9.14
C SER A 74 -7.94 10.45 9.05
N LEU A 75 -7.17 11.53 9.18
CA LEU A 75 -7.69 12.90 9.25
C LEU A 75 -8.33 13.40 7.95
N GLU A 76 -8.02 12.75 6.84
CA GLU A 76 -8.62 12.96 5.53
C GLU A 76 -9.92 12.16 5.32
N ALA A 77 -10.29 11.25 6.23
CA ALA A 77 -11.52 10.47 6.07
C ALA A 77 -12.77 11.35 6.25
N ILE A 78 -13.76 11.12 5.38
CA ILE A 78 -14.98 11.92 5.29
C ILE A 78 -16.18 11.08 5.78
N PRO A 79 -17.08 11.62 6.63
CA PRO A 79 -17.11 13.00 7.17
C PRO A 79 -16.20 13.23 8.39
N ASN A 80 -15.61 12.20 8.95
CA ASN A 80 -14.70 12.31 10.09
C ASN A 80 -13.65 11.20 10.07
N GLU A 81 -12.62 11.37 10.89
CA GLU A 81 -11.39 10.56 10.81
C GLU A 81 -11.53 9.05 11.00
N THR A 82 -12.66 8.60 11.55
CA THR A 82 -12.96 7.17 11.73
C THR A 82 -13.79 6.57 10.60
N SER A 83 -14.26 7.40 9.67
CA SER A 83 -15.27 7.02 8.67
C SER A 83 -14.77 5.98 7.69
N TRP A 84 -13.45 5.90 7.46
CA TRP A 84 -12.83 4.90 6.59
C TRP A 84 -12.15 3.75 7.37
N GLY A 85 -12.57 3.52 8.63
CA GLY A 85 -12.27 2.31 9.39
C GLY A 85 -11.00 2.37 10.25
N GLN A 86 -10.31 3.50 10.31
CA GLN A 86 -9.17 3.72 11.23
C GLN A 86 -9.63 4.28 12.59
N PRO A 87 -8.91 4.01 13.69
CA PRO A 87 -9.21 4.63 14.99
C PRO A 87 -8.89 6.14 14.99
N ARG A 88 -9.53 6.90 15.88
CA ARG A 88 -9.37 8.36 16.00
C ARG A 88 -7.91 8.79 16.11
N THR A 89 -7.56 9.80 15.33
CA THR A 89 -6.31 10.58 15.35
C THR A 89 -6.66 12.00 15.88
N ALA A 90 -5.81 13.02 15.76
CA ALA A 90 -6.16 14.38 16.22
C ALA A 90 -6.36 15.36 15.04
N LYS A 91 -7.65 15.60 14.71
CA LYS A 91 -8.32 16.69 13.94
C LYS A 91 -8.00 16.95 12.44
N ALA A 92 -9.08 16.98 11.64
CA ALA A 92 -9.21 16.86 10.18
C ALA A 92 -9.25 18.18 9.35
N LEU A 93 -9.06 18.08 8.01
CA LEU A 93 -10.09 18.23 6.94
C LEU A 93 -9.51 18.59 5.54
N LEU A 94 -9.95 17.93 4.44
CA LEU A 94 -9.92 18.47 3.07
C LEU A 94 -11.10 17.93 2.22
N ASP A 95 -11.85 18.80 1.52
CA ASP A 95 -12.92 18.39 0.58
C ASP A 95 -13.33 19.43 -0.51
N SER A 96 -12.73 20.62 -0.58
CA SER A 96 -13.31 21.76 -1.33
C SER A 96 -12.58 22.21 -2.59
N VAL A 97 -11.68 21.41 -3.18
CA VAL A 97 -10.78 21.88 -4.27
C VAL A 97 -11.35 21.65 -5.67
N HIS A 98 -12.16 20.60 -5.90
CA HIS A 98 -12.59 20.19 -7.24
C HIS A 98 -13.47 21.22 -8.00
N ALA A 99 -14.17 22.10 -7.28
CA ALA A 99 -15.13 23.05 -7.86
C ALA A 99 -14.52 24.38 -8.36
N GLN A 100 -13.18 24.57 -8.27
CA GLN A 100 -12.54 25.88 -8.51
C GLN A 100 -12.79 26.44 -9.93
N ALA A 101 -12.94 25.58 -10.95
CA ALA A 101 -13.17 26.03 -12.32
C ALA A 101 -14.56 26.66 -12.52
N THR A 102 -15.54 26.35 -11.67
CA THR A 102 -16.94 26.78 -11.80
C THR A 102 -17.42 27.69 -10.67
N ASP A 103 -16.74 27.72 -9.53
CA ASP A 103 -17.04 28.61 -8.38
C ASP A 103 -15.74 29.19 -7.80
N HIS A 104 -14.94 29.79 -8.68
CA HIS A 104 -13.58 30.25 -8.44
C HIS A 104 -13.42 31.05 -7.14
N ASP A 105 -14.15 32.15 -7.00
CA ASP A 105 -13.96 33.10 -5.90
C ASP A 105 -14.30 32.49 -4.54
N LYS A 106 -15.35 31.65 -4.46
CA LYS A 106 -15.71 30.99 -3.20
C LYS A 106 -14.72 29.90 -2.82
N VAL A 107 -14.21 29.15 -3.79
CA VAL A 107 -13.18 28.14 -3.53
C VAL A 107 -11.89 28.79 -3.07
N LEU A 108 -11.46 29.89 -3.72
CA LEU A 108 -10.26 30.61 -3.35
C LEU A 108 -10.40 31.30 -1.97
N ASP A 109 -11.54 31.93 -1.68
CA ASP A 109 -11.81 32.52 -0.37
C ASP A 109 -11.78 31.48 0.75
N ARG A 110 -12.44 30.33 0.54
CA ARG A 110 -12.42 29.22 1.50
C ARG A 110 -11.00 28.66 1.68
N PHE A 111 -10.25 28.49 0.59
CA PHE A 111 -8.87 28.03 0.62
C PHE A 111 -7.97 28.99 1.42
N ASN A 112 -8.04 30.29 1.12
CA ASN A 112 -7.27 31.34 1.81
C ASN A 112 -7.64 31.45 3.28
N THR A 113 -8.93 31.41 3.60
CA THR A 113 -9.44 31.44 4.98
C THR A 113 -8.98 30.22 5.77
N THR A 114 -8.97 29.04 5.16
CA THR A 114 -8.47 27.80 5.77
C THR A 114 -6.97 27.92 6.06
N TRP A 115 -6.18 28.32 5.06
CA TRP A 115 -4.73 28.47 5.25
C TRP A 115 -4.35 29.59 6.21
N THR A 116 -5.12 30.67 6.28
CA THR A 116 -4.91 31.74 7.27
C THR A 116 -5.06 31.19 8.70
N GLN A 117 -6.07 30.37 8.94
CA GLN A 117 -6.28 29.72 10.24
C GLN A 117 -5.16 28.74 10.57
N ILE A 118 -4.79 27.86 9.63
CA ILE A 118 -3.71 26.87 9.83
C ILE A 118 -2.38 27.58 10.08
N ALA A 119 -2.01 28.55 9.25
CA ALA A 119 -0.75 29.28 9.38
C ALA A 119 -0.68 30.05 10.70
N THR A 120 -1.80 30.66 11.15
CA THR A 120 -1.87 31.34 12.44
C THR A 120 -1.72 30.37 13.61
N ALA A 121 -2.46 29.25 13.59
CA ALA A 121 -2.44 28.25 14.65
C ALA A 121 -1.04 27.65 14.86
N PHE A 122 -0.32 27.40 13.76
CA PHE A 122 1.01 26.76 13.80
C PHE A 122 2.17 27.75 13.55
N ARG A 123 1.93 29.06 13.71
CA ARG A 123 2.90 30.14 13.45
C ARG A 123 4.26 29.92 14.12
N ASN A 124 4.23 29.45 15.37
CA ASN A 124 5.41 29.30 16.22
C ASN A 124 5.87 27.84 16.35
N GLU A 125 5.21 26.90 15.67
CA GLU A 125 5.65 25.50 15.70
C GLU A 125 7.05 25.34 15.10
N PRO A 126 7.82 24.34 15.55
CA PRO A 126 9.16 24.07 15.05
C PRO A 126 9.21 23.95 13.52
N ALA A 127 10.35 24.30 12.93
CA ALA A 127 10.55 24.29 11.47
C ALA A 127 10.47 22.88 10.85
N GLN A 128 10.47 21.82 11.67
CA GLN A 128 10.25 20.43 11.27
C GLN A 128 8.83 20.22 10.71
N LEU A 129 7.85 21.03 11.12
CA LEU A 129 6.51 21.02 10.54
C LEU A 129 6.56 21.69 9.15
N VAL A 130 6.18 20.93 8.12
CA VAL A 130 6.07 21.38 6.72
C VAL A 130 4.60 21.56 6.38
N PHE A 131 4.26 22.57 5.57
CA PHE A 131 2.92 22.70 5.01
C PHE A 131 2.93 22.33 3.53
N GLU A 132 2.00 21.47 3.13
CA GLU A 132 1.68 21.18 1.74
C GLU A 132 0.43 21.94 1.33
N SER A 133 0.42 22.60 0.17
CA SER A 133 -0.69 23.48 -0.22
C SER A 133 -2.03 22.74 -0.37
N VAL A 134 -2.03 21.60 -1.05
CA VAL A 134 -3.23 20.81 -1.36
C VAL A 134 -2.84 19.41 -1.85
N ASN A 135 -3.57 18.38 -1.43
CA ASN A 135 -3.38 17.02 -1.94
C ASN A 135 -4.05 16.81 -3.30
N GLU A 136 -3.36 16.16 -4.23
CA GLU A 136 -3.84 15.72 -5.56
C GLU A 136 -4.84 16.68 -6.24
N PRO A 137 -4.49 17.97 -6.45
CA PRO A 137 -5.43 18.95 -6.96
C PRO A 137 -5.92 18.58 -8.37
N GLN A 138 -7.24 18.55 -8.55
CA GLN A 138 -7.90 18.31 -9.83
C GLN A 138 -8.88 19.44 -10.14
N PHE A 139 -8.98 19.77 -11.43
CA PHE A 139 -9.89 20.79 -11.92
C PHE A 139 -10.69 20.24 -13.09
N ASP A 140 -12.00 20.17 -12.93
CA ASP A 140 -12.91 19.67 -13.95
C ASP A 140 -13.33 20.76 -14.93
N ASN A 141 -13.87 20.35 -16.08
CA ASN A 141 -14.53 21.24 -17.05
C ASN A 141 -13.66 22.39 -17.60
N THR A 142 -12.35 22.21 -17.68
CA THR A 142 -11.43 23.22 -18.23
C THR A 142 -10.20 22.59 -18.90
N ASP A 143 -9.50 23.37 -19.73
CA ASP A 143 -8.34 22.89 -20.49
C ASP A 143 -7.03 22.90 -19.69
N ASN A 144 -6.01 22.22 -20.19
CA ASN A 144 -4.71 22.05 -19.53
C ASN A 144 -3.99 23.36 -19.18
N ALA A 145 -4.17 24.43 -19.97
CA ALA A 145 -3.54 25.71 -19.69
C ALA A 145 -4.23 26.38 -18.50
N ARG A 146 -5.57 26.37 -18.52
CA ARG A 146 -6.36 26.92 -17.42
C ARG A 146 -6.16 26.13 -16.12
N LYS A 147 -6.03 24.80 -16.16
CA LYS A 147 -5.67 23.99 -14.97
C LYS A 147 -4.33 24.41 -14.38
N ALA A 148 -3.34 24.67 -15.22
CA ALA A 148 -2.02 25.12 -14.78
C ALA A 148 -2.09 26.51 -14.12
N GLU A 149 -2.89 27.43 -14.68
CA GLU A 149 -3.13 28.75 -14.09
C GLU A 149 -3.80 28.65 -12.70
N LEU A 150 -4.87 27.85 -12.58
CA LEU A 150 -5.60 27.66 -11.32
C LEU A 150 -4.70 27.06 -10.23
N LEU A 151 -3.89 26.05 -10.57
CA LEU A 151 -2.94 25.47 -9.62
C LEU A 151 -1.84 26.47 -9.22
N ASN A 152 -1.34 27.24 -10.18
CA ASN A 152 -0.36 28.29 -9.91
C ASN A 152 -0.93 29.36 -8.97
N GLU A 153 -2.20 29.73 -9.15
CA GLU A 153 -2.91 30.67 -8.27
C GLU A 153 -3.08 30.12 -6.85
N LEU A 154 -3.55 28.87 -6.69
CA LEU A 154 -3.65 28.23 -5.37
C LEU A 154 -2.28 28.20 -4.66
N ASN A 155 -1.24 27.73 -5.36
CA ASN A 155 0.11 27.63 -4.80
C ASN A 155 0.69 28.99 -4.42
N THR A 156 0.48 30.01 -5.27
CA THR A 156 0.94 31.37 -5.02
C THR A 156 0.19 32.00 -3.85
N SER A 157 -1.13 31.79 -3.76
CA SER A 157 -1.95 32.31 -2.67
C SER A 157 -1.58 31.67 -1.34
N PHE A 158 -1.46 30.34 -1.31
CA PHE A 158 -0.94 29.59 -0.16
C PHE A 158 0.41 30.12 0.32
N HIS A 159 1.38 30.26 -0.59
CA HIS A 159 2.70 30.80 -0.28
C HIS A 159 2.61 32.18 0.39
N LYS A 160 1.86 33.11 -0.22
CA LYS A 160 1.66 34.47 0.30
C LYS A 160 1.03 34.47 1.68
N VAL A 161 -0.06 33.73 1.88
CA VAL A 161 -0.77 33.61 3.16
C VAL A 161 0.18 33.11 4.26
N VAL A 162 0.92 32.04 3.99
CA VAL A 162 1.84 31.46 4.98
C VAL A 162 3.00 32.42 5.26
N ARG A 163 3.64 33.03 4.25
CA ARG A 163 4.76 33.97 4.47
C ARG A 163 4.33 35.24 5.20
N ALA A 164 3.16 35.79 4.87
CA ALA A 164 2.61 36.97 5.54
C ALA A 164 2.22 36.71 7.00
N SER A 165 2.01 35.44 7.37
CA SER A 165 1.65 35.10 8.74
C SER A 165 2.78 35.31 9.75
N GLY A 166 4.04 35.53 9.37
CA GLY A 166 5.12 35.87 10.30
C GLY A 166 5.62 34.71 11.18
N GLY A 167 6.48 34.98 12.16
CA GLY A 167 7.07 33.96 13.03
C GLY A 167 7.93 32.94 12.25
N ASN A 168 7.86 31.65 12.64
CA ASN A 168 8.61 30.58 11.96
C ASN A 168 8.13 30.35 10.52
N ASN A 169 6.90 30.77 10.17
CA ASN A 169 6.34 30.62 8.83
C ASN A 169 7.08 31.44 7.77
N THR A 170 7.85 32.46 8.16
CA THR A 170 8.72 33.23 7.23
C THR A 170 9.81 32.38 6.58
N LYS A 171 10.22 31.28 7.23
CA LYS A 171 11.26 30.35 6.74
C LYS A 171 10.82 28.88 6.71
N ARG A 172 9.57 28.58 7.08
CA ARG A 172 9.01 27.23 7.05
C ARG A 172 9.06 26.67 5.63
N LEU A 173 9.45 25.41 5.50
CA LEU A 173 9.40 24.71 4.22
C LEU A 173 7.95 24.58 3.76
N LEU A 174 7.70 24.90 2.50
CA LEU A 174 6.40 24.77 1.87
C LEU A 174 6.49 23.78 0.71
N MET A 175 5.56 22.85 0.66
CA MET A 175 5.49 21.79 -0.32
C MET A 175 4.36 22.07 -1.31
N LEU A 176 4.68 22.03 -2.60
CA LEU A 176 3.77 22.38 -3.69
C LEU A 176 3.62 21.19 -4.65
N PRO A 177 2.39 20.75 -4.95
CA PRO A 177 2.12 19.57 -5.76
C PRO A 177 2.10 19.89 -7.26
N THR A 178 2.33 18.88 -8.08
CA THR A 178 1.84 18.91 -9.47
C THR A 178 0.33 18.67 -9.50
N GLU A 179 -0.32 18.93 -10.64
CA GLU A 179 -1.72 18.54 -10.85
C GLU A 179 -1.88 17.02 -10.62
N VAL A 180 -2.88 16.62 -9.83
CA VAL A 180 -3.13 15.23 -9.41
C VAL A 180 -1.90 14.57 -8.74
N CYS A 181 -0.94 15.36 -8.23
CA CYS A 181 0.39 14.90 -7.82
C CYS A 181 1.08 13.98 -8.86
N THR A 182 0.74 14.08 -10.14
CA THR A 182 1.23 13.15 -11.16
C THR A 182 2.63 13.54 -11.63
N PRO A 183 3.59 12.61 -11.75
CA PRO A 183 4.96 12.87 -12.21
C PRO A 183 5.08 12.87 -13.74
N ASP A 184 4.14 13.53 -14.40
CA ASP A 184 4.16 13.82 -15.83
C ASP A 184 5.09 15.01 -16.13
N GLN A 185 5.79 14.98 -17.27
CA GLN A 185 6.79 15.99 -17.59
C GLN A 185 6.18 17.40 -17.67
N ARG A 186 5.04 17.56 -18.36
CA ARG A 186 4.39 18.87 -18.52
C ARG A 186 3.94 19.41 -17.16
N LEU A 187 3.36 18.55 -16.33
CA LEU A 187 2.89 18.94 -14.99
C LEU A 187 4.05 19.34 -14.07
N MET A 188 5.17 18.63 -14.14
CA MET A 188 6.38 18.98 -13.39
C MET A 188 7.03 20.28 -13.91
N ASP A 189 7.02 20.53 -15.22
CA ASP A 189 7.52 21.78 -15.80
C ASP A 189 6.65 22.99 -15.39
N ASN A 190 5.33 22.82 -15.32
CA ASN A 190 4.41 23.81 -14.79
C ASN A 190 4.75 24.15 -13.32
N LEU A 191 4.91 23.12 -12.47
CA LEU A 191 5.29 23.30 -11.07
C LEU A 191 6.67 23.95 -10.92
N ALA A 192 7.65 23.54 -11.73
CA ALA A 192 8.99 24.14 -11.71
C ALA A 192 8.93 25.64 -12.07
N THR A 193 8.04 26.02 -12.98
CA THR A 193 7.78 27.41 -13.34
C THR A 193 7.18 28.20 -12.17
N THR A 194 6.17 27.64 -11.47
CA THR A 194 5.60 28.23 -10.24
C THR A 194 6.65 28.38 -9.14
N ILE A 195 7.43 27.33 -8.85
CA ILE A 195 8.47 27.40 -7.80
C ILE A 195 9.49 28.50 -8.13
N LYS A 196 9.91 28.61 -9.40
CA LYS A 196 10.86 29.63 -9.84
C LYS A 196 10.30 31.06 -9.70
N SER A 197 9.02 31.28 -10.00
CA SER A 197 8.40 32.62 -9.95
C SER A 197 8.20 33.14 -8.52
N LEU A 198 8.13 32.24 -7.52
CA LEU A 198 8.00 32.61 -6.11
C LEU A 198 9.30 33.12 -5.48
N HIS A 199 10.45 32.91 -6.14
CA HIS A 199 11.78 33.35 -5.67
C HIS A 199 12.09 32.99 -4.21
N ASP A 200 11.63 31.80 -3.78
CA ASP A 200 11.73 31.35 -2.39
C ASP A 200 12.62 30.10 -2.27
N PRO A 201 13.71 30.15 -1.50
CA PRO A 201 14.63 29.02 -1.35
C PRO A 201 14.11 27.90 -0.44
N ARG A 202 12.91 28.04 0.15
CA ARG A 202 12.29 27.13 1.12
C ARG A 202 11.06 26.41 0.53
N LEU A 203 11.13 26.05 -0.75
CA LEU A 203 10.09 25.32 -1.47
C LEU A 203 10.50 23.87 -1.76
N ILE A 204 9.52 22.99 -1.75
CA ILE A 204 9.62 21.55 -2.05
C ILE A 204 8.63 21.24 -3.17
N ALA A 205 9.06 20.47 -4.17
CA ALA A 205 8.15 19.89 -5.15
C ALA A 205 7.63 18.54 -4.62
N THR A 206 6.32 18.28 -4.75
CA THR A 206 5.75 16.96 -4.44
C THR A 206 4.99 16.35 -5.61
N VAL A 207 5.09 15.03 -5.70
CA VAL A 207 4.45 14.13 -6.66
C VAL A 207 4.19 12.80 -5.95
N HIS A 208 3.28 11.98 -6.48
CA HIS A 208 2.91 10.66 -5.99
C HIS A 208 3.27 9.59 -7.03
N TYR A 209 3.55 8.36 -6.59
CA TYR A 209 3.85 7.27 -7.51
C TYR A 209 3.43 5.91 -6.95
N TYR A 210 2.43 5.31 -7.59
CA TYR A 210 1.89 4.01 -7.20
C TYR A 210 2.25 2.87 -8.15
N GLY A 211 3.32 3.03 -8.93
CA GLY A 211 3.79 2.04 -9.90
C GLY A 211 3.08 2.12 -11.26
N TYR A 212 3.66 1.45 -12.25
CA TYR A 212 3.06 1.29 -13.57
C TYR A 212 1.65 0.70 -13.46
N PHE A 213 0.63 1.45 -13.91
CA PHE A 213 -0.78 1.18 -13.59
C PHE A 213 -1.21 -0.29 -13.83
N PRO A 214 -0.99 -0.91 -15.00
CA PRO A 214 -1.36 -2.31 -15.20
C PRO A 214 -0.75 -3.29 -14.20
N PHE A 215 0.52 -3.07 -13.82
CA PHE A 215 1.21 -3.87 -12.82
C PHE A 215 0.66 -3.61 -11.42
N SER A 216 0.45 -2.33 -11.06
CA SER A 216 0.10 -1.95 -9.70
C SER A 216 -1.26 -2.45 -9.25
N VAL A 217 -2.22 -2.62 -10.18
CA VAL A 217 -3.55 -3.18 -9.90
C VAL A 217 -3.75 -4.61 -10.41
N ASN A 218 -2.74 -5.22 -11.04
CA ASN A 218 -2.82 -6.53 -11.72
C ASN A 218 -4.01 -6.60 -12.71
N VAL A 219 -3.84 -5.89 -13.83
CA VAL A 219 -4.77 -5.87 -14.97
C VAL A 219 -3.98 -5.97 -16.28
N ALA A 220 -4.66 -6.23 -17.40
CA ALA A 220 -4.03 -6.35 -18.72
C ALA A 220 -2.93 -7.43 -18.82
N GLY A 221 -2.94 -8.40 -17.90
CA GLY A 221 -1.96 -9.48 -17.84
C GLY A 221 -0.61 -9.07 -17.23
N SER A 222 -0.47 -7.83 -16.75
CA SER A 222 0.75 -7.32 -16.11
C SER A 222 0.88 -7.85 -14.69
N THR A 223 1.19 -9.14 -14.57
CA THR A 223 1.29 -9.86 -13.30
C THR A 223 2.68 -9.77 -12.67
N ARG A 224 3.70 -9.32 -13.42
CA ARG A 224 5.12 -9.33 -13.02
C ARG A 224 5.70 -7.92 -13.03
N PHE A 225 6.68 -7.68 -12.16
CA PHE A 225 7.52 -6.49 -12.22
C PHE A 225 8.58 -6.65 -13.32
N ASP A 226 8.10 -6.55 -14.56
CA ASP A 226 8.84 -6.77 -15.79
C ASP A 226 9.62 -5.52 -16.26
N ALA A 227 10.14 -5.58 -17.49
CA ALA A 227 10.91 -4.48 -18.08
C ALA A 227 10.07 -3.21 -18.29
N GLN A 228 8.76 -3.34 -18.54
CA GLN A 228 7.88 -2.20 -18.75
C GLN A 228 7.60 -1.50 -17.42
N ALA A 229 7.21 -2.26 -16.39
CA ALA A 229 6.97 -1.72 -15.06
C ALA A 229 8.24 -1.09 -14.45
N ARG A 230 9.40 -1.74 -14.63
CA ARG A 230 10.69 -1.19 -14.20
C ARG A 230 11.10 0.05 -14.99
N GLY A 231 10.91 0.01 -16.31
CA GLY A 231 11.24 1.13 -17.18
C GLY A 231 10.43 2.39 -16.88
N ASP A 232 9.15 2.23 -16.53
CA ASP A 232 8.29 3.31 -16.07
C ASP A 232 8.81 3.95 -14.77
N LEU A 233 9.12 3.13 -13.76
CA LEU A 233 9.70 3.56 -12.49
C LEU A 233 11.00 4.33 -12.72
N ASP A 234 11.94 3.75 -13.46
CA ASP A 234 13.25 4.34 -13.71
C ASP A 234 13.14 5.68 -14.47
N LYS A 235 12.24 5.78 -15.46
CA LYS A 235 11.99 7.04 -16.19
C LYS A 235 11.38 8.09 -15.28
N THR A 236 10.42 7.71 -14.46
CA THR A 236 9.71 8.61 -13.54
C THR A 236 10.67 9.27 -12.55
N PHE A 237 11.51 8.50 -11.86
CA PHE A 237 12.50 9.06 -10.93
C PHE A 237 13.57 9.91 -11.63
N ARG A 238 13.98 9.56 -12.86
CA ARG A 238 14.90 10.41 -13.64
C ARG A 238 14.26 11.75 -14.00
N ARG A 239 12.98 11.77 -14.41
CA ARG A 239 12.28 13.03 -14.70
C ARG A 239 12.20 13.92 -13.45
N MET A 240 11.88 13.37 -12.28
CA MET A 240 11.89 14.12 -11.01
C MET A 240 13.28 14.73 -10.75
N ARG A 241 14.34 13.95 -10.95
CA ARG A 241 15.71 14.43 -10.78
C ARG A 241 16.02 15.58 -11.74
N ASP A 242 15.78 15.37 -13.03
CA ASP A 242 16.21 16.29 -14.09
C ASP A 242 15.41 17.60 -14.07
N THR A 243 14.13 17.53 -13.66
CA THR A 243 13.24 18.70 -13.59
C THR A 243 13.44 19.52 -12.32
N PHE A 244 13.72 18.87 -11.17
CA PHE A 244 13.77 19.54 -9.86
C PHE A 244 15.12 19.41 -9.17
N VAL A 245 15.53 18.20 -8.80
CA VAL A 245 16.70 17.95 -7.93
C VAL A 245 17.99 18.52 -8.54
N ALA A 246 18.21 18.30 -9.84
CA ALA A 246 19.36 18.80 -10.57
C ALA A 246 19.39 20.34 -10.66
N ARG A 247 18.25 20.99 -10.42
CA ARG A 247 18.06 22.45 -10.41
C ARG A 247 17.99 23.02 -8.98
N GLY A 248 18.32 22.22 -7.97
CA GLY A 248 18.35 22.65 -6.57
C GLY A 248 16.98 22.71 -5.89
N ILE A 249 15.93 22.16 -6.50
CA ILE A 249 14.60 22.06 -5.91
C ILE A 249 14.46 20.66 -5.28
N PRO A 250 14.26 20.54 -3.97
CA PRO A 250 14.08 19.24 -3.34
C PRO A 250 12.75 18.62 -3.73
N VAL A 251 12.74 17.29 -3.85
CA VAL A 251 11.54 16.52 -4.18
C VAL A 251 11.20 15.58 -3.03
N VAL A 252 9.93 15.65 -2.61
CA VAL A 252 9.30 14.63 -1.77
C VAL A 252 8.32 13.86 -2.65
N LEU A 253 8.49 12.55 -2.74
CA LEU A 253 7.48 11.64 -3.22
C LEU A 253 6.46 11.46 -2.10
N GLY A 254 5.46 12.36 -2.08
CA GLY A 254 4.49 12.56 -1.00
C GLY A 254 3.67 11.32 -0.69
N GLU A 255 3.45 10.47 -1.68
CA GLU A 255 2.86 9.14 -1.52
C GLU A 255 3.51 8.14 -2.47
N TYR A 256 3.77 6.94 -1.97
CA TYR A 256 4.07 5.79 -2.81
C TYR A 256 3.51 4.49 -2.26
N GLY A 257 3.22 3.57 -3.19
CA GLY A 257 2.68 2.25 -2.89
C GLY A 257 2.44 1.45 -4.16
N LEU A 258 1.46 0.55 -4.12
CA LEU A 258 0.86 -0.11 -5.28
C LEU A 258 -0.66 -0.01 -5.13
N LEU A 259 -1.36 0.54 -6.13
CA LEU A 259 -2.82 0.79 -6.06
C LEU A 259 -3.64 -0.47 -5.76
N GLY A 260 -3.15 -1.66 -6.14
CA GLY A 260 -3.82 -2.93 -5.86
C GLY A 260 -4.10 -3.17 -4.37
N TYR A 261 -3.36 -2.53 -3.45
CA TYR A 261 -3.61 -2.62 -2.02
C TYR A 261 -4.98 -2.07 -1.61
N ASP A 262 -5.49 -1.04 -2.29
CA ASP A 262 -6.80 -0.44 -2.00
C ASP A 262 -7.96 -1.39 -2.36
N HIS A 263 -7.69 -2.36 -3.24
CA HIS A 263 -8.64 -3.39 -3.62
C HIS A 263 -8.52 -4.67 -2.78
N GLY A 264 -7.52 -4.76 -1.89
CA GLY A 264 -7.32 -5.87 -0.97
C GLY A 264 -6.01 -6.64 -1.19
N PRO A 265 -5.67 -7.59 -0.29
CA PRO A 265 -4.40 -8.30 -0.34
C PRO A 265 -4.30 -9.20 -1.58
N GLY A 266 -3.06 -9.45 -2.02
CA GLY A 266 -2.75 -10.47 -3.04
C GLY A 266 -2.96 -10.04 -4.49
N ALA A 267 -3.33 -8.78 -4.76
CA ALA A 267 -3.41 -8.27 -6.13
C ALA A 267 -2.07 -8.38 -6.86
N VAL A 268 -0.97 -7.98 -6.20
CA VAL A 268 0.40 -8.16 -6.72
C VAL A 268 1.06 -9.34 -5.98
N GLU A 269 1.67 -10.24 -6.75
CA GLU A 269 2.40 -11.40 -6.22
C GLU A 269 3.55 -10.95 -5.30
N ARG A 270 3.85 -11.74 -4.27
CA ARG A 270 4.75 -11.37 -3.18
C ARG A 270 6.17 -11.07 -3.63
N GLY A 271 6.77 -11.95 -4.43
CA GLY A 271 8.10 -11.77 -5.01
C GLY A 271 8.14 -10.58 -5.97
N GLU A 272 7.13 -10.41 -6.79
CA GLU A 272 7.00 -9.26 -7.71
C GLU A 272 6.92 -7.92 -6.96
N MET A 273 6.14 -7.89 -5.88
CA MET A 273 6.03 -6.74 -4.97
C MET A 273 7.36 -6.43 -4.27
N LEU A 274 8.07 -7.44 -3.77
CA LEU A 274 9.40 -7.26 -3.17
C LEU A 274 10.40 -6.65 -4.16
N LYS A 275 10.37 -7.10 -5.41
CA LYS A 275 11.20 -6.54 -6.49
C LYS A 275 10.86 -5.07 -6.77
N TYR A 276 9.57 -4.73 -6.80
CA TYR A 276 9.13 -3.34 -6.97
C TYR A 276 9.66 -2.42 -5.87
N PHE A 277 9.43 -2.75 -4.59
CA PHE A 277 9.89 -1.90 -3.48
C PHE A 277 11.42 -1.85 -3.35
N GLU A 278 12.13 -2.91 -3.74
CA GLU A 278 13.59 -2.89 -3.86
C GLU A 278 14.06 -1.88 -4.92
N ALA A 279 13.46 -1.93 -6.12
CA ALA A 279 13.79 -1.02 -7.21
C ALA A 279 13.42 0.44 -6.89
N LEU A 280 12.25 0.68 -6.28
CA LEU A 280 11.80 2.00 -5.86
C LEU A 280 12.77 2.64 -4.87
N GLY A 281 13.16 1.91 -3.82
CA GLY A 281 14.12 2.41 -2.84
C GLY A 281 15.48 2.74 -3.48
N HIS A 282 15.94 1.93 -4.44
CA HIS A 282 17.16 2.23 -5.18
C HIS A 282 17.02 3.49 -6.06
N ALA A 283 15.92 3.61 -6.80
CA ALA A 283 15.67 4.74 -7.68
C ALA A 283 15.55 6.05 -6.89
N ALA A 284 14.83 6.04 -5.76
CA ALA A 284 14.71 7.19 -4.86
C ALA A 284 16.06 7.70 -4.39
N ARG A 285 16.91 6.81 -3.84
CA ARG A 285 18.27 7.19 -3.38
C ARG A 285 19.15 7.71 -4.51
N SER A 286 19.11 7.04 -5.66
CA SER A 286 19.96 7.39 -6.80
C SER A 286 19.57 8.74 -7.44
N ASN A 287 18.32 9.16 -7.24
CA ASN A 287 17.78 10.41 -7.76
C ASN A 287 17.57 11.47 -6.66
N LYS A 288 18.00 11.20 -5.42
CA LYS A 288 17.86 12.09 -4.24
C LYS A 288 16.43 12.55 -3.99
N VAL A 289 15.47 11.63 -4.14
CA VAL A 289 14.05 11.86 -3.86
C VAL A 289 13.73 11.28 -2.48
N THR A 290 13.20 12.10 -1.59
CA THR A 290 12.67 11.65 -0.29
C THR A 290 11.32 10.99 -0.51
N THR A 291 11.01 9.91 0.22
CA THR A 291 9.83 9.07 -0.04
C THR A 291 8.99 8.90 1.21
N VAL A 292 7.67 9.04 1.06
CA VAL A 292 6.70 8.88 2.15
C VAL A 292 5.73 7.74 1.81
N LEU A 293 5.80 6.64 2.57
CA LEU A 293 5.01 5.43 2.29
C LEU A 293 3.52 5.70 2.54
N TRP A 294 2.65 5.42 1.57
CA TRP A 294 1.20 5.45 1.77
C TRP A 294 0.75 4.27 2.64
N ASP A 295 0.17 4.55 3.81
CA ASP A 295 -0.35 3.52 4.71
C ASP A 295 -1.72 3.90 5.28
N ASN A 296 -2.75 3.55 4.52
CA ASN A 296 -4.15 3.58 4.94
C ASN A 296 -4.55 2.53 5.99
N GLY A 297 -3.57 1.96 6.70
CA GLY A 297 -3.68 0.82 7.60
C GLY A 297 -3.48 -0.53 6.94
N SER A 298 -3.16 -0.56 5.64
CA SER A 298 -2.84 -1.79 4.91
C SER A 298 -1.46 -2.37 5.27
N PHE A 299 -0.51 -1.56 5.76
CA PHE A 299 0.83 -2.02 6.13
C PHE A 299 1.00 -2.15 7.65
N TYR A 300 0.64 -1.11 8.41
CA TYR A 300 0.77 -1.11 9.86
C TYR A 300 -0.58 -1.36 10.55
N ASP A 301 -0.62 -2.39 11.41
CA ASP A 301 -1.75 -2.63 12.29
C ASP A 301 -1.66 -1.68 13.49
N ARG A 302 -2.42 -0.59 13.43
CA ARG A 302 -2.44 0.47 14.46
C ARG A 302 -3.01 -0.02 15.79
N GLY A 303 -3.91 -1.01 15.78
CA GLY A 303 -4.48 -1.59 16.99
C GLY A 303 -3.51 -2.53 17.71
N LYS A 304 -2.66 -3.24 16.97
CA LYS A 304 -1.65 -4.16 17.52
C LYS A 304 -0.23 -3.60 17.57
N LEU A 305 -0.05 -2.37 17.08
CA LEU A 305 1.25 -1.68 16.99
C LEU A 305 2.34 -2.54 16.33
N ARG A 306 2.02 -3.14 15.18
CA ARG A 306 2.96 -3.98 14.42
C ARG A 306 2.69 -3.95 12.92
N TRP A 307 3.75 -4.12 12.13
CA TRP A 307 3.62 -4.35 10.69
C TRP A 307 2.88 -5.65 10.41
N LYS A 308 1.85 -5.59 9.55
CA LYS A 308 1.08 -6.76 9.09
C LYS A 308 1.96 -7.73 8.31
N ASP A 309 2.90 -7.20 7.51
CA ASP A 309 3.97 -7.97 6.87
C ASP A 309 5.36 -7.38 7.21
N ALA A 310 5.96 -7.91 8.26
CA ALA A 310 7.31 -7.53 8.68
C ALA A 310 8.40 -7.83 7.62
N GLY A 311 8.17 -8.81 6.74
CA GLY A 311 9.09 -9.10 5.64
C GLY A 311 9.08 -8.02 4.58
N LEU A 312 7.90 -7.50 4.24
CA LEU A 312 7.73 -6.44 3.27
C LEU A 312 8.32 -5.13 3.81
N PHE A 313 8.00 -4.80 5.06
CA PHE A 313 8.58 -3.63 5.70
C PHE A 313 10.11 -3.70 5.78
N ARG A 314 10.69 -4.88 6.09
CA ARG A 314 12.16 -5.05 6.04
C ARG A 314 12.73 -4.76 4.65
N GLN A 315 12.04 -5.18 3.58
CA GLN A 315 12.47 -4.89 2.21
C GLN A 315 12.44 -3.38 1.92
N ILE A 316 11.32 -2.72 2.23
CA ILE A 316 11.16 -1.26 2.09
C ILE A 316 12.25 -0.53 2.87
N LYS A 317 12.41 -0.86 4.16
CA LYS A 317 13.42 -0.29 5.06
C LYS A 317 14.84 -0.47 4.53
N SER A 318 15.16 -1.64 3.97
CA SER A 318 16.50 -1.87 3.38
C SER A 318 16.76 -0.92 2.21
N GLY A 319 15.73 -0.58 1.45
CA GLY A 319 15.75 0.37 0.35
C GLY A 319 16.05 1.82 0.76
N TRP A 320 16.17 2.13 2.05
CA TRP A 320 16.60 3.47 2.49
C TRP A 320 18.12 3.62 2.53
N THR A 321 18.86 2.53 2.62
CA THR A 321 20.32 2.58 2.80
C THR A 321 21.11 1.66 1.87
N THR A 322 20.49 0.58 1.37
CA THR A 322 21.19 -0.42 0.55
C THR A 322 20.29 -0.99 -0.55
N ARG A 323 20.91 -1.74 -1.44
CA ARG A 323 20.21 -2.67 -2.33
C ARG A 323 20.14 -4.05 -1.70
N SER A 324 19.13 -4.82 -2.09
CA SER A 324 18.94 -6.22 -1.72
C SER A 324 18.90 -7.05 -2.99
N ALA A 325 19.55 -8.22 -3.01
CA ALA A 325 19.40 -9.13 -4.14
C ALA A 325 17.99 -9.72 -4.18
N THR A 326 17.53 -10.01 -5.38
CA THR A 326 16.25 -10.67 -5.63
C THR A 326 16.47 -11.91 -6.51
N ALA A 327 15.40 -12.61 -6.88
CA ALA A 327 15.47 -13.66 -7.88
C ALA A 327 14.32 -13.55 -8.87
N SER A 328 14.39 -14.34 -9.94
CA SER A 328 13.33 -14.46 -10.94
C SER A 328 11.99 -14.80 -10.30
N TRP A 329 12.00 -15.62 -9.25
CA TRP A 329 10.83 -16.07 -8.49
C TRP A 329 11.17 -16.23 -7.00
N ASP A 330 10.16 -16.09 -6.14
CA ASP A 330 10.19 -16.40 -4.70
C ASP A 330 9.48 -17.73 -4.38
N ASN A 331 9.08 -18.51 -5.40
CA ASN A 331 8.57 -19.85 -5.20
C ASN A 331 9.15 -20.88 -6.19
N VAL A 332 9.15 -22.14 -5.79
CA VAL A 332 9.61 -23.29 -6.57
C VAL A 332 8.53 -24.37 -6.48
N PHE A 333 7.85 -24.57 -7.60
CA PHE A 333 6.77 -25.54 -7.75
C PHE A 333 7.31 -26.95 -8.05
N VAL A 334 6.94 -27.89 -7.19
CA VAL A 334 7.28 -29.32 -7.25
C VAL A 334 5.99 -30.13 -7.47
N PRO A 335 5.92 -31.00 -8.49
CA PRO A 335 4.72 -31.80 -8.75
C PRO A 335 4.36 -32.72 -7.58
N LYS A 336 3.06 -32.82 -7.25
CA LYS A 336 2.54 -33.70 -6.20
C LYS A 336 2.91 -35.17 -6.43
N SER A 337 2.96 -35.60 -7.69
CA SER A 337 3.30 -36.96 -8.10
C SER A 337 4.39 -36.97 -9.18
N GLY A 338 4.99 -38.13 -9.42
CA GLY A 338 6.05 -38.29 -10.42
C GLY A 338 7.44 -37.79 -10.00
N PRO A 339 8.40 -37.79 -10.93
CA PRO A 339 9.80 -37.48 -10.65
C PRO A 339 10.02 -36.01 -10.33
N VAL A 340 10.77 -35.74 -9.26
CA VAL A 340 11.25 -34.39 -8.92
C VAL A 340 12.49 -34.09 -9.77
N LYS A 341 12.53 -32.88 -10.34
CA LYS A 341 13.63 -32.41 -11.19
C LYS A 341 14.36 -31.26 -10.51
N ASP A 342 15.62 -31.03 -10.90
CA ASP A 342 16.36 -29.82 -10.56
C ASP A 342 15.53 -28.58 -10.97
N ARG A 343 15.54 -27.54 -10.14
CA ARG A 343 14.85 -26.27 -10.41
C ARG A 343 15.82 -25.13 -10.29
N THR A 344 15.81 -24.23 -11.28
CA THR A 344 16.74 -23.09 -11.33
C THR A 344 15.99 -21.78 -11.20
N LEU A 345 16.51 -20.91 -10.33
CA LEU A 345 16.14 -19.52 -10.21
C LEU A 345 17.28 -18.65 -10.70
N THR A 346 16.96 -17.57 -11.42
CA THR A 346 17.95 -16.56 -11.82
C THR A 346 18.02 -15.51 -10.73
N LEU A 347 19.16 -15.39 -10.06
CA LEU A 347 19.41 -14.33 -9.09
C LEU A 347 19.64 -13.00 -9.80
N ASN A 348 19.03 -11.96 -9.27
CA ASN A 348 19.39 -10.58 -9.57
C ASN A 348 20.20 -10.05 -8.39
N LEU A 349 21.52 -10.06 -8.54
CA LEU A 349 22.45 -9.78 -7.44
C LEU A 349 22.43 -8.32 -7.00
N ASN A 350 21.99 -7.37 -7.84
CA ASN A 350 21.85 -5.97 -7.47
C ASN A 350 23.12 -5.36 -6.84
N GLY A 351 24.29 -5.78 -7.35
CA GLY A 351 25.61 -5.38 -6.87
C GLY A 351 26.04 -6.03 -5.55
N THR A 352 25.28 -6.99 -5.01
CA THR A 352 25.62 -7.81 -3.85
C THR A 352 26.27 -9.14 -4.28
N THR A 353 26.66 -9.98 -3.31
CA THR A 353 27.25 -11.30 -3.58
C THR A 353 26.51 -12.36 -2.78
N PHE A 354 26.15 -13.48 -3.41
CA PHE A 354 25.55 -14.63 -2.74
C PHE A 354 26.50 -15.20 -1.67
N LYS A 355 25.96 -15.56 -0.51
CA LYS A 355 26.72 -16.07 0.65
C LYS A 355 26.33 -17.48 1.05
N ALA A 356 25.02 -17.76 1.11
CA ALA A 356 24.51 -19.05 1.53
C ALA A 356 23.07 -19.26 1.08
N LEU A 357 22.67 -20.52 1.02
CA LEU A 357 21.27 -20.92 1.00
C LEU A 357 20.97 -21.66 2.30
N LYS A 358 19.92 -21.27 3.01
CA LYS A 358 19.53 -21.87 4.29
C LYS A 358 18.10 -22.39 4.27
N GLN A 359 17.83 -23.44 5.05
CA GLN A 359 16.50 -23.85 5.48
C GLN A 359 16.43 -23.64 7.00
N GLY A 360 15.66 -22.66 7.47
CA GLY A 360 15.73 -22.23 8.86
C GLY A 360 17.14 -21.74 9.21
N THR A 361 17.76 -22.33 10.24
CA THR A 361 19.15 -22.06 10.62
C THR A 361 20.17 -22.92 9.88
N THR A 362 19.72 -24.00 9.22
CA THR A 362 20.59 -24.98 8.57
C THR A 362 21.10 -24.47 7.23
N LYS A 363 22.42 -24.39 7.09
CA LYS A 363 23.08 -24.07 5.80
C LYS A 363 23.05 -25.29 4.89
N LEU A 364 22.54 -25.11 3.67
CA LEU A 364 22.61 -26.11 2.62
C LEU A 364 24.02 -26.17 2.02
N VAL A 365 24.44 -27.36 1.58
CA VAL A 365 25.79 -27.65 1.08
C VAL A 365 25.84 -27.38 -0.42
N SER A 366 26.76 -26.53 -0.85
CA SER A 366 27.00 -26.27 -2.28
C SER A 366 27.52 -27.53 -2.98
N GLY A 367 27.14 -27.76 -4.24
CA GLY A 367 27.43 -28.97 -5.01
C GLY A 367 26.46 -30.12 -4.74
N ARG A 368 26.15 -30.37 -3.46
CA ARG A 368 25.21 -31.42 -3.04
C ARG A 368 23.76 -30.97 -3.07
N ASP A 369 23.44 -29.89 -2.37
CA ASP A 369 22.05 -29.47 -2.16
C ASP A 369 21.59 -28.43 -3.20
N TYR A 370 22.52 -27.61 -3.65
CA TYR A 370 22.33 -26.65 -4.72
C TYR A 370 23.64 -26.38 -5.45
N THR A 371 23.55 -25.90 -6.68
CA THR A 371 24.70 -25.33 -7.42
C THR A 371 24.42 -23.87 -7.75
N LEU A 372 25.47 -23.06 -7.85
CA LEU A 372 25.39 -21.68 -8.33
C LEU A 372 26.39 -21.51 -9.47
N SER A 373 25.90 -21.27 -10.68
CA SER A 373 26.73 -20.97 -11.85
C SER A 373 26.38 -19.58 -12.38
N GLY A 374 27.31 -18.64 -12.28
CA GLY A 374 27.03 -17.22 -12.47
C GLY A 374 25.94 -16.76 -11.50
N ASN A 375 24.79 -16.35 -12.04
CA ASN A 375 23.61 -15.99 -11.26
C ASN A 375 22.50 -17.07 -11.25
N ARG A 376 22.77 -18.28 -11.75
CA ARG A 376 21.78 -19.37 -11.80
C ARG A 376 21.90 -20.24 -10.55
N LEU A 377 20.97 -20.07 -9.62
CA LEU A 377 20.84 -20.90 -8.42
C LEU A 377 19.97 -22.12 -8.75
N THR A 378 20.57 -23.31 -8.79
CA THR A 378 19.87 -24.57 -9.08
C THR A 378 19.73 -25.40 -7.81
N LEU A 379 18.48 -25.61 -7.36
CA LEU A 379 18.13 -26.56 -6.31
C LEU A 379 18.11 -27.98 -6.87
N LYS A 380 18.81 -28.90 -6.20
CA LYS A 380 18.91 -30.29 -6.66
C LYS A 380 17.63 -31.08 -6.40
N ALA A 381 17.31 -32.02 -7.29
CA ALA A 381 16.13 -32.87 -7.21
C ALA A 381 16.06 -33.66 -5.89
N ALA A 382 17.19 -34.18 -5.41
CA ALA A 382 17.27 -34.87 -4.12
C ALA A 382 16.91 -33.93 -2.94
N THR A 383 17.40 -32.69 -2.99
CA THR A 383 17.08 -31.66 -1.99
C THR A 383 15.62 -31.27 -2.06
N LEU A 384 15.07 -31.04 -3.25
CA LEU A 384 13.66 -30.73 -3.42
C LEU A 384 12.78 -31.87 -2.90
N THR A 385 13.09 -33.13 -3.22
CA THR A 385 12.42 -34.33 -2.69
C THR A 385 12.39 -34.33 -1.16
N ARG A 386 13.53 -34.05 -0.51
CA ARG A 386 13.62 -33.93 0.95
C ARG A 386 12.78 -32.77 1.49
N LEU A 387 12.80 -31.62 0.83
CA LEU A 387 12.10 -30.41 1.27
C LEU A 387 10.58 -30.53 1.16
N VAL A 388 10.08 -31.29 0.19
CA VAL A 388 8.63 -31.48 0.00
C VAL A 388 8.04 -32.61 0.85
N GLY A 389 8.87 -33.50 1.41
CA GLY A 389 8.40 -34.57 2.29
C GLY A 389 7.33 -35.46 1.64
N ASP A 390 6.17 -35.57 2.28
CA ASP A 390 4.97 -36.30 1.80
C ASP A 390 4.26 -35.62 0.61
N ARG A 391 4.76 -34.45 0.21
CA ARG A 391 4.22 -33.58 -0.83
C ARG A 391 2.81 -33.10 -0.53
N SER A 392 2.45 -32.88 0.74
CA SER A 392 1.18 -32.23 1.08
C SER A 392 1.04 -30.92 0.29
N TYR A 393 -0.13 -30.67 -0.30
CA TYR A 393 -0.33 -29.51 -1.17
C TYR A 393 -0.05 -28.19 -0.46
N GLY A 394 0.64 -27.27 -1.15
CA GLY A 394 1.02 -25.96 -0.63
C GLY A 394 2.48 -25.89 -0.21
N VAL A 395 2.81 -24.93 0.65
CA VAL A 395 4.18 -24.64 1.07
C VAL A 395 4.69 -25.74 2.01
N ASN A 396 5.73 -26.46 1.59
CA ASN A 396 6.36 -27.52 2.40
C ASN A 396 7.62 -27.02 3.10
N ALA A 397 8.36 -26.09 2.48
CA ALA A 397 9.56 -25.54 3.04
C ALA A 397 9.78 -24.08 2.63
N MET A 398 10.55 -23.36 3.44
CA MET A 398 11.01 -22.00 3.16
C MET A 398 12.53 -21.98 3.17
N LEU A 399 13.12 -21.60 2.05
CA LEU A 399 14.55 -21.35 1.92
C LEU A 399 14.86 -19.86 2.01
N GLN A 400 16.08 -19.53 2.40
CA GLN A 400 16.60 -18.16 2.46
C GLN A 400 17.93 -18.10 1.73
N ALA A 401 17.98 -17.36 0.62
CA ALA A 401 19.23 -17.00 -0.03
C ALA A 401 19.80 -15.74 0.66
N GLU A 402 20.96 -15.88 1.27
CA GLU A 402 21.67 -14.81 1.97
C GLU A 402 22.72 -14.18 1.06
N PHE A 403 22.92 -12.88 1.24
CA PHE A 403 23.81 -12.06 0.43
C PHE A 403 24.73 -11.21 1.33
N SER A 404 25.74 -10.58 0.73
CA SER A 404 26.71 -9.74 1.45
C SER A 404 26.09 -8.55 2.17
N ARG A 405 24.93 -8.05 1.71
CA ARG A 405 24.15 -6.96 2.31
C ARG A 405 22.71 -7.04 1.84
N GLY A 406 21.84 -6.24 2.45
CA GLY A 406 20.41 -6.23 2.16
C GLY A 406 19.65 -7.36 2.84
N VAL A 407 18.40 -7.57 2.43
CA VAL A 407 17.51 -8.58 3.01
C VAL A 407 17.70 -9.92 2.31
N PRO A 408 17.73 -11.05 3.04
CA PRO A 408 17.72 -12.38 2.42
C PRO A 408 16.49 -12.60 1.54
N TRP A 409 16.68 -13.21 0.37
CA TRP A 409 15.59 -13.58 -0.53
C TRP A 409 14.95 -14.89 -0.06
N ARG A 410 13.65 -14.86 0.21
CA ARG A 410 12.89 -16.04 0.63
C ARG A 410 12.36 -16.80 -0.57
N ILE A 411 12.43 -18.13 -0.51
CA ILE A 411 11.98 -19.01 -1.58
C ILE A 411 11.08 -20.09 -0.97
N GLN A 412 9.80 -20.11 -1.34
CA GLN A 412 8.87 -21.17 -0.95
C GLN A 412 9.08 -22.39 -1.84
N VAL A 413 9.14 -23.58 -1.25
CA VAL A 413 9.07 -24.85 -1.99
C VAL A 413 7.67 -25.40 -1.82
N ILE A 414 6.96 -25.53 -2.94
CA ILE A 414 5.51 -25.73 -2.97
C ILE A 414 5.21 -27.03 -3.72
N SER A 415 4.53 -27.97 -3.06
CA SER A 415 3.93 -29.12 -3.75
C SER A 415 2.62 -28.71 -4.38
N HIS A 416 2.46 -28.97 -5.68
CA HIS A 416 1.28 -28.57 -6.43
C HIS A 416 0.82 -29.63 -7.45
N ASP A 417 -0.45 -29.51 -7.86
CA ASP A 417 -1.00 -30.08 -9.09
C ASP A 417 -1.83 -29.00 -9.82
N ALA A 418 -2.29 -29.30 -11.04
CA ALA A 418 -3.21 -28.43 -11.75
C ALA A 418 -4.48 -28.19 -10.91
N PRO A 419 -4.90 -26.93 -10.70
CA PRO A 419 -6.13 -26.62 -9.99
C PRO A 419 -7.36 -27.23 -10.68
N ALA A 420 -8.35 -27.61 -9.88
CA ALA A 420 -9.61 -28.17 -10.40
C ALA A 420 -10.79 -27.30 -9.97
N GLN A 421 -11.65 -26.96 -10.92
CA GLN A 421 -12.89 -26.22 -10.69
C GLN A 421 -14.09 -27.16 -10.89
N SER A 422 -15.19 -26.91 -10.19
CA SER A 422 -16.45 -27.63 -10.41
C SER A 422 -17.57 -26.69 -10.82
N SER A 423 -18.52 -27.20 -11.59
CA SER A 423 -19.73 -26.48 -11.97
C SER A 423 -20.52 -26.03 -10.75
N THR A 424 -21.21 -24.89 -10.87
CA THR A 424 -22.03 -24.32 -9.81
C THR A 424 -23.07 -23.35 -10.37
N THR A 425 -24.16 -23.13 -9.64
CA THR A 425 -25.13 -22.09 -9.93
C THR A 425 -25.31 -21.25 -8.67
N GLY A 426 -25.41 -19.94 -8.83
CA GLY A 426 -25.61 -19.01 -7.73
C GLY A 426 -26.19 -17.69 -8.18
N THR A 427 -26.18 -16.68 -7.31
CA THR A 427 -26.69 -15.34 -7.61
C THR A 427 -25.54 -14.37 -7.91
N ALA A 428 -25.81 -13.34 -8.72
CA ALA A 428 -24.80 -12.35 -9.10
C ALA A 428 -24.11 -11.67 -7.90
N GLY A 429 -24.84 -11.46 -6.79
CA GLY A 429 -24.29 -10.85 -5.57
C GLY A 429 -23.31 -11.72 -4.78
N SER A 430 -23.27 -13.03 -5.02
CA SER A 430 -22.56 -13.99 -4.15
C SER A 430 -21.86 -15.14 -4.89
N PHE A 431 -21.83 -15.09 -6.22
CA PHE A 431 -21.36 -16.19 -7.05
C PHE A 431 -19.89 -16.54 -6.78
N ARG A 432 -19.64 -17.83 -6.60
CA ARG A 432 -18.32 -18.40 -6.27
C ARG A 432 -18.13 -19.69 -7.04
N ILE A 433 -17.00 -19.80 -7.73
CA ILE A 433 -16.57 -21.01 -8.43
C ILE A 433 -15.84 -21.89 -7.42
N PRO A 434 -16.38 -23.06 -7.01
CA PRO A 434 -15.63 -23.98 -6.17
C PRO A 434 -14.34 -24.40 -6.87
N THR A 435 -13.22 -24.21 -6.19
CA THR A 435 -11.87 -24.35 -6.74
C THR A 435 -10.96 -25.07 -5.76
N GLN A 436 -10.53 -26.27 -6.12
CA GLN A 436 -9.41 -26.95 -5.48
C GLN A 436 -8.11 -26.37 -6.04
N PHE A 437 -7.48 -25.44 -5.30
CA PHE A 437 -6.23 -24.80 -5.72
C PHE A 437 -5.02 -25.74 -5.78
N ARG A 438 -5.05 -26.86 -5.04
CA ARG A 438 -4.00 -27.91 -5.06
C ARG A 438 -2.57 -27.36 -4.95
N GLY A 439 -2.36 -26.42 -4.03
CA GLY A 439 -1.06 -25.80 -3.77
C GLY A 439 -0.66 -24.69 -4.74
N ASP A 440 -1.41 -24.49 -5.82
CA ASP A 440 -1.16 -23.41 -6.77
C ASP A 440 -1.78 -22.07 -6.32
N VAL A 441 -1.33 -20.99 -6.97
CA VAL A 441 -1.70 -19.61 -6.62
C VAL A 441 -2.21 -18.93 -7.88
N LEU A 442 -3.40 -18.33 -7.81
CA LEU A 442 -4.02 -17.64 -8.94
C LEU A 442 -3.20 -16.38 -9.29
N ALA A 443 -2.85 -16.22 -10.56
CA ALA A 443 -2.11 -15.06 -11.06
C ALA A 443 -3.05 -14.03 -11.69
N THR A 444 -3.94 -14.47 -12.58
CA THR A 444 -4.87 -13.57 -13.29
C THR A 444 -6.02 -14.36 -13.95
N MET A 445 -7.02 -13.66 -14.49
CA MET A 445 -8.15 -14.22 -15.22
C MET A 445 -8.38 -13.45 -16.52
N LYS A 446 -8.50 -14.16 -17.64
CA LYS A 446 -9.10 -13.60 -18.87
C LYS A 446 -10.61 -13.85 -18.87
N ALA A 447 -11.39 -12.93 -19.43
CA ALA A 447 -12.82 -13.08 -19.67
C ALA A 447 -13.18 -12.60 -21.08
N GLU A 448 -13.74 -13.49 -21.89
CA GLU A 448 -14.10 -13.27 -23.29
C GLU A 448 -15.49 -13.86 -23.55
N TYR A 449 -16.33 -13.20 -24.35
CA TYR A 449 -17.56 -13.84 -24.80
C TYR A 449 -17.24 -14.90 -25.86
N VAL A 450 -18.02 -15.98 -25.91
CA VAL A 450 -17.82 -17.07 -26.89
C VAL A 450 -18.09 -16.59 -28.32
N ASP A 451 -18.99 -15.61 -28.50
CA ASP A 451 -19.30 -14.96 -29.78
C ASP A 451 -18.34 -13.83 -30.16
N GLY A 452 -17.39 -13.50 -29.28
CA GLY A 452 -16.33 -12.53 -29.52
C GLY A 452 -16.38 -11.28 -28.64
N GLY A 453 -15.21 -10.68 -28.44
CA GLY A 453 -15.02 -9.50 -27.60
C GLY A 453 -14.75 -9.84 -26.13
N ASN A 454 -14.22 -8.85 -25.41
CA ASN A 454 -13.88 -8.97 -24.00
C ASN A 454 -15.15 -8.85 -23.14
N ALA A 455 -15.21 -9.63 -22.06
CA ALA A 455 -16.30 -9.56 -21.09
C ALA A 455 -15.80 -8.98 -19.76
N GLY A 456 -16.65 -8.24 -19.05
CA GLY A 456 -16.32 -7.62 -17.77
C GLY A 456 -15.97 -6.12 -17.88
N PRO A 457 -15.55 -5.51 -16.76
CA PRO A 457 -15.37 -4.06 -16.64
C PRO A 457 -14.22 -3.50 -17.47
N THR A 458 -13.22 -4.31 -17.85
CA THR A 458 -12.07 -3.86 -18.63
C THR A 458 -12.25 -4.19 -20.11
N SER A 459 -13.19 -3.54 -20.80
CA SER A 459 -13.54 -3.87 -22.19
C SER A 459 -12.37 -3.79 -23.20
N TRP A 460 -11.33 -3.01 -22.91
CA TRP A 460 -10.14 -2.82 -23.75
C TRP A 460 -9.09 -3.95 -23.63
N THR A 461 -9.23 -4.88 -22.67
CA THR A 461 -8.34 -6.04 -22.52
C THR A 461 -9.10 -7.25 -21.97
N PRO A 462 -8.82 -8.48 -22.44
CA PRO A 462 -9.50 -9.65 -21.88
C PRO A 462 -9.07 -9.94 -20.43
N TYR A 463 -7.89 -9.47 -20.00
CA TYR A 463 -7.37 -9.69 -18.66
C TYR A 463 -8.01 -8.73 -17.65
N GLN A 464 -8.84 -9.28 -16.79
CA GLN A 464 -9.60 -8.52 -15.81
C GLN A 464 -8.73 -8.09 -14.63
N GLN A 465 -9.14 -7.03 -13.93
CA GLN A 465 -8.44 -6.52 -12.76
C GLN A 465 -8.66 -7.44 -11.55
N PHE A 466 -7.56 -7.86 -10.92
CA PHE A 466 -7.56 -8.67 -9.70
C PHE A 466 -8.21 -7.91 -8.54
N ASN A 467 -8.94 -8.63 -7.67
CA ASN A 467 -9.76 -8.14 -6.56
C ASN A 467 -10.96 -7.25 -6.93
N THR A 468 -10.94 -6.56 -8.07
CA THR A 468 -12.08 -5.79 -8.58
C THR A 468 -13.07 -6.69 -9.31
N ALA A 469 -12.61 -7.48 -10.28
CA ALA A 469 -13.48 -8.36 -11.08
C ALA A 469 -13.59 -9.78 -10.52
N PHE A 470 -12.50 -10.29 -9.94
CA PHE A 470 -12.43 -11.63 -9.36
C PHE A 470 -11.43 -11.66 -8.21
N ALA A 471 -11.62 -12.56 -7.26
CA ALA A 471 -10.70 -12.76 -6.14
C ALA A 471 -10.66 -14.23 -5.70
N PRO A 472 -9.48 -14.83 -5.49
CA PRO A 472 -9.39 -16.15 -4.87
C PRO A 472 -9.69 -16.07 -3.37
N ASP A 473 -10.41 -17.06 -2.87
CA ASP A 473 -10.67 -17.31 -1.46
C ASP A 473 -10.12 -18.69 -1.13
N TYR A 474 -8.82 -18.74 -0.84
CA TYR A 474 -8.10 -20.00 -0.59
C TYR A 474 -8.67 -20.75 0.63
N ALA A 475 -9.13 -20.02 1.65
CA ALA A 475 -9.73 -20.60 2.85
C ALA A 475 -11.07 -21.29 2.53
N LYS A 476 -11.90 -20.67 1.69
CA LYS A 476 -13.17 -21.26 1.23
C LYS A 476 -13.03 -22.15 -0.01
N LYS A 477 -11.81 -22.36 -0.51
CA LYS A 477 -11.54 -23.15 -1.73
C LYS A 477 -12.43 -22.71 -2.89
N ALA A 478 -12.47 -21.41 -3.15
CA ALA A 478 -13.32 -20.84 -4.19
C ALA A 478 -12.68 -19.63 -4.86
N ILE A 479 -13.11 -19.32 -6.07
CA ILE A 479 -12.85 -18.04 -6.73
C ILE A 479 -14.16 -17.27 -6.80
N ARG A 480 -14.19 -16.08 -6.21
CA ARG A 480 -15.34 -15.17 -6.29
C ARG A 480 -15.27 -14.41 -7.61
N LEU A 481 -16.38 -14.40 -8.35
CA LEU A 481 -16.63 -13.37 -9.36
C LEU A 481 -17.42 -12.26 -8.66
N THR A 482 -16.94 -11.02 -8.75
CA THR A 482 -17.54 -9.93 -7.99
C THR A 482 -18.81 -9.42 -8.66
N PRO A 483 -19.68 -8.70 -7.92
CA PRO A 483 -20.77 -7.95 -8.52
C PRO A 483 -20.28 -6.97 -9.61
N ALA A 484 -19.17 -6.25 -9.35
CA ALA A 484 -18.57 -5.34 -10.33
C ALA A 484 -18.20 -6.03 -11.66
N PHE A 485 -17.85 -7.33 -11.64
CA PHE A 485 -17.72 -8.09 -12.87
C PHE A 485 -19.09 -8.44 -13.46
N LEU A 486 -19.95 -9.11 -12.68
CA LEU A 486 -21.21 -9.69 -13.14
C LEU A 486 -22.27 -8.65 -13.55
N ASP A 487 -22.18 -7.42 -13.09
CA ASP A 487 -23.09 -6.33 -13.44
C ASP A 487 -22.75 -5.71 -14.82
N THR A 488 -21.53 -5.95 -15.32
CA THR A 488 -21.06 -5.41 -16.61
C THR A 488 -21.18 -6.39 -17.78
N VAL A 489 -21.53 -7.65 -17.51
CA VAL A 489 -21.61 -8.68 -18.55
C VAL A 489 -23.00 -8.72 -19.19
N LYS A 490 -23.05 -9.04 -20.49
CA LYS A 490 -24.30 -9.19 -21.25
C LYS A 490 -25.13 -10.34 -20.68
N ASP A 491 -26.43 -10.10 -20.50
CA ASP A 491 -27.36 -11.13 -20.05
C ASP A 491 -27.53 -12.22 -21.13
N ASN A 492 -27.63 -13.47 -20.69
CA ASN A 492 -27.76 -14.69 -21.49
C ASN A 492 -26.59 -14.97 -22.45
N ALA A 493 -25.53 -14.16 -22.45
CA ALA A 493 -24.32 -14.40 -23.22
C ALA A 493 -23.39 -15.36 -22.48
N ARG A 494 -22.86 -16.38 -23.19
CA ARG A 494 -21.89 -17.31 -22.64
C ARG A 494 -20.49 -16.72 -22.71
N MET A 495 -19.78 -16.73 -21.60
CA MET A 495 -18.40 -16.28 -21.47
C MET A 495 -17.46 -17.46 -21.24
N LYS A 496 -16.25 -17.36 -21.79
CA LYS A 496 -15.10 -18.19 -21.47
C LYS A 496 -14.19 -17.42 -20.51
N LEU A 497 -14.00 -17.97 -19.32
CA LEU A 497 -13.01 -17.53 -18.36
C LEU A 497 -11.77 -18.41 -18.46
N THR A 498 -10.59 -17.79 -18.51
CA THR A 498 -9.31 -18.50 -18.50
C THR A 498 -8.50 -18.06 -17.29
N PHE A 499 -8.45 -18.91 -16.28
CA PHE A 499 -7.66 -18.69 -15.06
C PHE A 499 -6.23 -19.13 -15.29
N ARG A 500 -5.26 -18.25 -15.03
CA ARG A 500 -3.83 -18.56 -15.09
C ARG A 500 -3.26 -18.58 -13.69
N PHE A 501 -2.46 -19.60 -13.40
CA PHE A 501 -1.84 -19.80 -12.10
C PHE A 501 -0.32 -19.71 -12.18
N TRP A 502 0.30 -19.44 -11.04
CA TRP A 502 1.73 -19.19 -10.95
C TRP A 502 2.61 -20.40 -11.21
N SER A 503 2.10 -21.63 -11.05
CA SER A 503 2.80 -22.83 -11.52
C SER A 503 2.95 -22.92 -13.04
N GLY A 504 2.19 -22.10 -13.78
CA GLY A 504 2.02 -22.19 -15.23
C GLY A 504 0.73 -22.89 -15.66
N ALA A 505 -0.03 -23.49 -14.74
CA ALA A 505 -1.31 -24.09 -15.03
C ALA A 505 -2.33 -23.08 -15.57
N THR A 506 -3.21 -23.54 -16.45
CA THR A 506 -4.33 -22.78 -16.98
C THR A 506 -5.60 -23.62 -16.86
N VAL A 507 -6.68 -23.01 -16.37
CA VAL A 507 -7.99 -23.66 -16.22
C VAL A 507 -9.04 -22.85 -16.97
N THR A 508 -9.82 -23.53 -17.81
CA THR A 508 -10.93 -22.91 -18.56
C THR A 508 -12.24 -23.18 -17.84
N TYR A 509 -13.09 -22.16 -17.76
CA TYR A 509 -14.42 -22.22 -17.14
C TYR A 509 -15.40 -21.42 -17.98
N HIS A 510 -16.66 -21.83 -18.02
CA HIS A 510 -17.70 -21.08 -18.74
C HIS A 510 -18.73 -20.52 -17.78
N VAL A 511 -19.19 -19.29 -18.03
CA VAL A 511 -20.19 -18.61 -17.21
C VAL A 511 -21.25 -17.98 -18.09
N THR A 512 -22.52 -18.15 -17.70
CA THR A 512 -23.66 -17.43 -18.27
C THR A 512 -24.44 -16.78 -17.12
N LYS A 513 -24.71 -15.48 -17.23
CA LYS A 513 -25.62 -14.76 -16.33
C LYS A 513 -26.97 -14.62 -17.01
N SER A 514 -28.05 -14.94 -16.30
CA SER A 514 -29.44 -14.85 -16.76
C SER A 514 -30.28 -14.19 -15.66
N GLY A 515 -30.58 -12.91 -15.84
CA GLY A 515 -31.14 -12.07 -14.78
C GLY A 515 -30.20 -12.02 -13.56
N SER A 516 -30.69 -12.46 -12.40
CA SER A 516 -29.92 -12.56 -11.16
C SER A 516 -29.18 -13.89 -10.98
N THR A 517 -29.50 -14.90 -11.80
CA THR A 517 -28.90 -16.23 -11.75
C THR A 517 -27.62 -16.26 -12.56
N VAL A 518 -26.59 -16.91 -12.03
CA VAL A 518 -25.31 -17.13 -12.70
C VAL A 518 -25.02 -18.62 -12.68
N THR A 519 -24.85 -19.21 -13.86
CA THR A 519 -24.52 -20.62 -14.05
C THR A 519 -23.09 -20.72 -14.55
N GLY A 520 -22.27 -21.48 -13.83
CA GLY A 520 -20.89 -21.77 -14.16
C GLY A 520 -20.68 -23.25 -14.47
N THR A 521 -19.91 -23.55 -15.50
CA THR A 521 -19.56 -24.92 -15.90
C THR A 521 -18.05 -25.08 -16.03
N ALA A 522 -17.51 -26.08 -15.34
CA ALA A 522 -16.13 -26.51 -15.55
C ALA A 522 -15.98 -27.08 -16.96
N SER A 523 -14.82 -26.86 -17.59
CA SER A 523 -14.52 -27.41 -18.92
C SER A 523 -13.95 -28.82 -18.85
#